data_AF-A0A255YTB4-F1
#
_entry.id   AF-A0A255YTB4-F1
#
_cell.length_a   1.000
_cell.length_b   1.000
_cell.length_c   1.000
_cell.angle_alpha   90.00
_cell.angle_beta   90.00
_cell.angle_gamma   90.00
#
_symmetry.space_group_name_H-M   'P 1'
#
loop_
_entity.id
_entity.type
_entity.pdbx_description
1 polymer ?
#
loop_
_entity_poly.entity_id
_entity_poly.type
_entity_poly.pdbx_seq_one_letter_code
_entity_poly.pdbx_strand_id
1 'polypeptide(L)'
;MDQAGYCSLRARAPPTRRTDRIISIWSCWTMVGLICWTLVWQHFPAWLSVPVGSGGPYRVSRFCIAGQPPCCAVCSGVGAAFRRGGGMPVMDSRKQILTRVCTAVAGMGPVADSRPLVSMAGGLTNLGLIEQFGKRAIAAGASVERVADTARVPHAVADHLKALGMPATVRVAGSPWLRAIPWDRRPRLTLSFGVARTGDQVGVSAALAGVAETGTLVIPSGSDQAAGLLLLPPLQIVILPLHHIVGTLDDAWHGMAIRQQARGLGMPSRVCLATGAGDGQLHVILVGEPDAALP
;
A
#
# COMPACT_ATOMS: atom_id res chain seq x y z
N MET A 1 17.48 67.57 4.40
CA MET A 1 17.36 68.79 3.58
C MET A 1 17.41 68.38 2.11
N ASP A 2 16.37 67.93 1.42
CA ASP A 2 15.00 67.47 1.70
C ASP A 2 14.67 66.52 0.52
N GLN A 3 14.40 65.24 0.76
CA GLN A 3 13.06 64.61 0.78
C GLN A 3 12.21 64.93 -0.45
N ALA A 4 12.03 63.97 -1.37
CA ALA A 4 10.94 62.96 -1.38
C ALA A 4 9.61 63.59 -1.84
N GLY A 5 8.76 62.98 -2.67
CA GLY A 5 8.64 61.64 -3.19
C GLY A 5 7.17 61.42 -3.58
N TYR A 6 6.96 60.48 -4.50
CA TYR A 6 5.80 59.59 -4.64
C TYR A 6 4.42 60.04 -5.21
N CYS A 7 4.05 59.28 -6.25
CA CYS A 7 2.76 58.63 -6.55
C CYS A 7 1.49 59.46 -6.83
N SER A 8 0.90 59.25 -8.02
CA SER A 8 -0.23 58.30 -8.18
C SER A 8 -0.83 58.26 -9.60
N LEU A 9 -1.01 57.02 -10.08
CA LEU A 9 -2.15 56.40 -10.80
C LEU A 9 -2.89 57.07 -11.98
N ARG A 10 -2.90 56.27 -13.08
CA ARG A 10 -3.98 55.93 -14.04
C ARG A 10 -4.75 57.06 -14.74
N ALA A 11 -4.61 57.14 -16.07
CA ALA A 11 -5.43 56.39 -17.03
C ALA A 11 -5.06 56.77 -18.47
N ARG A 12 -4.73 55.79 -19.32
CA ARG A 12 -4.66 55.95 -20.78
C ARG A 12 -5.23 54.70 -21.45
N ALA A 13 -6.29 54.88 -22.22
CA ALA A 13 -6.57 54.10 -23.44
C ALA A 13 -5.76 54.72 -24.61
N PRO A 14 -5.73 54.21 -25.86
CA PRO A 14 -6.26 52.97 -26.48
C PRO A 14 -5.12 52.28 -27.32
N PRO A 15 -5.24 51.66 -28.53
CA PRO A 15 -6.31 50.93 -29.24
C PRO A 15 -5.90 49.56 -29.90
N THR A 16 -6.91 48.85 -30.45
CA THR A 16 -6.89 47.89 -31.59
C THR A 16 -6.09 46.56 -31.55
N ARG A 17 -6.78 45.41 -31.74
CA ARG A 17 -6.68 44.49 -32.90
C ARG A 17 -7.46 43.17 -32.69
N ARG A 18 -8.38 42.90 -33.63
CA ARG A 18 -8.46 41.68 -34.49
C ARG A 18 -8.50 40.30 -33.80
N THR A 19 -9.68 39.67 -33.79
CA THR A 19 -9.87 38.25 -34.23
C THR A 19 -11.35 37.90 -34.39
N ASP A 20 -11.73 37.60 -35.63
CA ASP A 20 -12.89 36.80 -36.01
C ASP A 20 -12.67 35.30 -35.68
N ARG A 21 -13.78 34.55 -35.65
CA ARG A 21 -13.93 33.08 -35.74
C ARG A 21 -13.94 32.29 -34.43
N ILE A 22 -15.10 32.28 -33.76
CA ILE A 22 -15.55 31.13 -32.95
C ILE A 22 -17.03 30.86 -33.30
N ILE A 23 -17.24 30.23 -34.45
CA ILE A 23 -18.45 29.47 -34.77
C ILE A 23 -17.95 28.18 -35.43
N SER A 24 -18.48 27.05 -34.98
CA SER A 24 -18.12 25.66 -35.35
C SER A 24 -17.07 25.00 -34.46
N ILE A 25 -17.52 24.37 -33.38
CA ILE A 25 -16.93 23.17 -32.73
C ILE A 25 -17.94 22.54 -31.75
N TRP A 26 -18.92 23.31 -31.27
CA TRP A 26 -19.95 22.82 -30.35
C TRP A 26 -21.02 21.90 -30.97
N SER A 27 -21.10 21.80 -32.30
CA SER A 27 -22.08 20.93 -32.99
C SER A 27 -21.55 19.54 -33.35
N CYS A 28 -20.27 19.24 -33.08
CA CYS A 28 -19.66 17.96 -33.45
C CYS A 28 -19.64 16.92 -32.31
N TRP A 29 -19.79 17.36 -31.05
CA TRP A 29 -19.70 16.45 -29.88
C TRP A 29 -21.03 15.81 -29.47
N THR A 30 -22.18 16.38 -29.85
CA THR A 30 -23.49 15.78 -29.59
C THR A 30 -23.86 14.68 -30.57
N MET A 31 -23.18 14.57 -31.72
CA MET A 31 -23.54 13.60 -32.78
C MET A 31 -22.76 12.27 -32.71
N VAL A 32 -21.59 12.24 -32.07
CA VAL A 32 -20.78 11.01 -31.91
C VAL A 32 -21.26 10.16 -30.71
N GLY A 33 -21.86 10.77 -29.68
CA GLY A 33 -22.39 10.06 -28.51
C GLY A 33 -23.67 9.26 -28.76
N LEU A 34 -24.48 9.64 -29.75
CA LEU A 34 -25.77 9.01 -30.06
C LEU A 34 -25.66 7.79 -30.98
N ILE A 35 -24.58 7.64 -31.74
CA ILE A 35 -24.37 6.51 -32.67
C ILE A 35 -23.73 5.31 -31.95
N CYS A 36 -22.99 5.52 -30.86
CA CYS A 36 -22.39 4.43 -30.10
C CYS A 36 -23.38 3.73 -29.16
N TRP A 37 -24.44 4.44 -28.71
CA TRP A 37 -25.46 3.88 -27.82
C TRP A 37 -26.40 2.89 -28.54
N THR A 38 -26.69 3.12 -29.82
CA THR A 38 -27.63 2.29 -30.61
C THR A 38 -27.01 0.99 -31.14
N LEU A 39 -25.68 0.89 -31.26
CA LEU A 39 -25.01 -0.32 -31.80
C LEU A 39 -24.66 -1.38 -30.75
N VAL A 40 -24.61 -1.04 -29.46
CA VAL A 40 -24.30 -2.01 -28.38
C VAL A 40 -25.56 -2.78 -27.92
N TRP A 41 -26.75 -2.33 -28.28
CA TRP A 41 -28.02 -2.94 -27.85
C TRP A 41 -28.60 -3.99 -28.82
N GLN A 42 -27.99 -4.21 -30.00
CA GLN A 42 -28.50 -5.18 -31.00
C GLN A 42 -27.79 -6.55 -31.00
N HIS A 43 -26.83 -6.80 -30.10
CA HIS A 43 -26.11 -8.08 -29.99
C HIS A 43 -26.06 -8.65 -28.57
N PHE A 44 -27.22 -8.80 -27.93
CA PHE A 44 -27.39 -9.65 -26.75
C PHE A 44 -28.55 -10.64 -26.99
N PRO A 45 -28.28 -11.93 -27.25
CA PRO A 45 -29.31 -12.93 -27.14
C PRO A 45 -29.57 -13.22 -25.66
N ALA A 46 -30.85 -13.47 -25.39
CA ALA A 46 -31.43 -13.92 -24.14
C ALA A 46 -30.56 -14.94 -23.39
N TRP A 47 -30.64 -14.93 -22.06
CA TRP A 47 -30.71 -16.11 -21.18
C TRP A 47 -30.57 -15.64 -19.73
N LEU A 48 -31.69 -15.61 -18.99
CA LEU A 48 -31.81 -15.96 -17.56
C LEU A 48 -33.20 -15.55 -17.07
N SER A 49 -34.18 -16.42 -17.34
CA SER A 49 -35.38 -16.51 -16.53
C SER A 49 -35.03 -17.33 -15.29
N VAL A 50 -35.06 -16.70 -14.12
CA VAL A 50 -35.00 -17.38 -12.81
C VAL A 50 -36.40 -17.87 -12.46
N PRO A 51 -36.62 -19.16 -12.15
CA PRO A 51 -37.80 -19.56 -11.41
C PRO A 51 -37.50 -19.63 -9.90
N VAL A 52 -38.39 -19.03 -9.13
CA VAL A 52 -38.57 -19.24 -7.69
C VAL A 52 -38.96 -20.70 -7.45
N GLY A 53 -38.29 -21.38 -6.50
CA GLY A 53 -38.59 -22.77 -6.15
C GLY A 53 -38.13 -23.11 -4.74
N SER A 54 -39.09 -23.14 -3.82
CA SER A 54 -39.01 -23.56 -2.42
C SER A 54 -38.85 -25.08 -2.24
N GLY A 55 -37.96 -25.50 -1.33
CA GLY A 55 -38.12 -26.64 -0.41
C GLY A 55 -38.10 -28.09 -0.95
N GLY A 56 -37.20 -28.93 -0.38
CA GLY A 56 -37.41 -30.38 -0.25
C GLY A 56 -36.42 -31.30 -1.00
N PRO A 57 -36.22 -32.55 -0.53
CA PRO A 57 -34.89 -33.17 -0.40
C PRO A 57 -34.51 -34.14 -1.54
N TYR A 58 -33.23 -34.17 -1.92
CA TYR A 58 -32.71 -35.12 -2.91
C TYR A 58 -32.20 -36.40 -2.25
N ARG A 59 -32.93 -37.49 -2.53
CA ARG A 59 -32.53 -38.89 -2.42
C ARG A 59 -31.74 -39.24 -3.68
N VAL A 60 -30.46 -39.61 -3.58
CA VAL A 60 -29.65 -40.00 -4.75
C VAL A 60 -29.87 -41.48 -5.04
N SER A 61 -30.55 -41.78 -6.15
CA SER A 61 -30.83 -43.12 -6.62
C SER A 61 -29.75 -43.62 -7.57
N ARG A 62 -29.29 -44.84 -7.27
CA ARG A 62 -28.53 -45.82 -8.07
C ARG A 62 -28.93 -45.83 -9.56
N PHE A 63 -27.95 -45.71 -10.46
CA PHE A 63 -28.11 -46.07 -11.87
C PHE A 63 -27.69 -47.54 -12.04
N CYS A 64 -28.66 -48.42 -12.22
CA CYS A 64 -28.47 -49.78 -12.73
C CYS A 64 -28.87 -49.79 -14.21
N ILE A 65 -27.95 -50.17 -15.09
CA ILE A 65 -28.29 -50.61 -16.45
C ILE A 65 -28.31 -52.14 -16.41
N ALA A 66 -29.48 -52.71 -16.62
CA ALA A 66 -29.72 -54.15 -16.72
C ALA A 66 -30.04 -54.52 -18.18
N GLY A 67 -29.38 -55.56 -18.68
CA GLY A 67 -29.57 -56.17 -20.00
C GLY A 67 -28.78 -57.49 -20.08
N GLN A 68 -29.28 -58.49 -19.35
CA GLN A 68 -28.91 -59.91 -19.11
C GLN A 68 -28.59 -60.81 -20.36
N PRO A 69 -28.28 -62.14 -20.23
CA PRO A 69 -27.37 -62.92 -19.34
C PRO A 69 -26.75 -64.16 -20.11
N PRO A 70 -26.37 -65.31 -19.49
CA PRO A 70 -25.49 -65.63 -18.35
C PRO A 70 -24.37 -66.66 -18.73
N CYS A 71 -23.53 -67.04 -17.74
CA CYS A 71 -23.07 -68.42 -17.45
C CYS A 71 -21.56 -68.57 -17.15
N CYS A 72 -21.28 -69.21 -16.01
CA CYS A 72 -20.12 -70.04 -15.67
C CYS A 72 -18.73 -69.36 -15.62
N ALA A 73 -18.16 -69.15 -14.43
CA ALA A 73 -17.37 -70.12 -13.65
C ALA A 73 -15.93 -70.31 -14.17
N VAL A 74 -14.97 -69.98 -13.30
CA VAL A 74 -13.62 -70.59 -13.16
C VAL A 74 -12.60 -70.34 -14.28
N CYS A 75 -11.56 -69.56 -13.95
CA CYS A 75 -10.13 -69.82 -14.22
C CYS A 75 -9.31 -68.59 -13.75
N SER A 76 -8.64 -68.64 -12.59
CA SER A 76 -7.29 -69.20 -12.41
C SER A 76 -6.18 -68.36 -13.05
N GLY A 77 -5.58 -67.49 -12.24
CA GLY A 77 -4.13 -67.44 -12.04
C GLY A 77 -3.20 -66.84 -13.10
N VAL A 78 -2.13 -66.25 -12.56
CA VAL A 78 -0.81 -65.91 -13.16
C VAL A 78 -0.61 -64.45 -13.62
N GLY A 79 0.39 -63.79 -13.02
CA GLY A 79 1.01 -62.56 -13.52
C GLY A 79 1.01 -61.40 -12.53
N ALA A 80 1.76 -61.50 -11.44
CA ALA A 80 3.08 -60.85 -11.33
C ALA A 80 3.03 -59.34 -10.97
N ALA A 81 3.31 -59.11 -9.68
CA ALA A 81 4.15 -58.04 -9.13
C ALA A 81 4.32 -56.74 -9.95
N PHE A 82 3.54 -55.71 -9.59
CA PHE A 82 4.02 -54.34 -9.66
C PHE A 82 3.90 -53.69 -8.29
N ARG A 83 4.99 -53.75 -7.52
CA ARG A 83 5.20 -52.95 -6.32
C ARG A 83 5.10 -51.47 -6.71
N ARG A 84 3.94 -50.85 -6.50
CA ARG A 84 3.91 -49.40 -6.26
C ARG A 84 4.42 -49.18 -4.84
N GLY A 85 5.65 -48.70 -4.74
CA GLY A 85 6.22 -48.24 -3.48
C GLY A 85 5.24 -47.31 -2.80
N GLY A 86 4.81 -47.69 -1.60
CA GLY A 86 4.08 -46.81 -0.71
C GLY A 86 5.01 -45.65 -0.35
N GLY A 87 4.81 -44.51 -0.99
CA GLY A 87 5.23 -43.26 -0.37
C GLY A 87 4.51 -43.18 0.98
N MET A 88 5.29 -43.09 2.06
CA MET A 88 4.73 -42.85 3.39
C MET A 88 3.73 -41.69 3.30
N PRO A 89 2.56 -41.78 3.96
CA PRO A 89 1.67 -40.63 4.02
C PRO A 89 2.48 -39.50 4.65
N VAL A 90 2.71 -38.43 3.88
CA VAL A 90 3.26 -37.18 4.43
C VAL A 90 2.34 -36.80 5.58
N MET A 91 2.84 -37.00 6.80
CA MET A 91 2.22 -36.56 8.04
C MET A 91 2.01 -35.05 7.89
N ASP A 92 0.75 -34.67 7.69
CA ASP A 92 0.36 -33.29 7.47
C ASP A 92 0.44 -32.56 8.82
N SER A 93 1.66 -32.18 9.22
CA SER A 93 1.95 -31.55 10.51
C SER A 93 1.06 -30.32 10.75
N ARG A 94 0.65 -29.64 9.68
CA ARG A 94 -0.34 -28.55 9.72
C ARG A 94 -1.66 -29.03 10.32
N LYS A 95 -2.19 -30.17 9.87
CA LYS A 95 -3.46 -30.72 10.40
C LYS A 95 -3.33 -31.10 11.86
N GLN A 96 -2.23 -31.72 12.28
CA GLN A 96 -2.03 -32.05 13.69
C GLN A 96 -1.92 -30.81 14.58
N ILE A 97 -1.22 -29.77 14.13
CA ILE A 97 -1.14 -28.49 14.84
C ILE A 97 -2.53 -27.85 14.93
N LEU A 98 -3.27 -27.79 13.82
CA LEU A 98 -4.62 -27.22 13.81
C LEU A 98 -5.58 -28.00 14.71
N THR A 99 -5.53 -29.33 14.69
CA THR A 99 -6.33 -30.15 15.61
C THR A 99 -5.99 -29.84 17.06
N ARG A 100 -4.71 -29.73 17.42
CA ARG A 100 -4.28 -29.37 18.78
C ARG A 100 -4.78 -28.00 19.21
N VAL A 101 -4.66 -26.99 18.34
CA VAL A 101 -5.15 -25.63 18.62
C VAL A 101 -6.67 -25.64 18.76
N CYS A 102 -7.40 -26.26 17.83
CA CYS A 102 -8.86 -26.36 17.89
C CYS A 102 -9.33 -27.07 19.17
N THR A 103 -8.68 -28.17 19.57
CA THR A 103 -9.02 -28.87 20.82
C THR A 103 -8.72 -28.04 22.06
N ALA A 104 -7.65 -27.24 22.05
CA ALA A 104 -7.31 -26.36 23.17
C ALA A 104 -8.28 -25.18 23.28
N VAL A 105 -8.70 -24.60 22.15
CA VAL A 105 -9.63 -23.47 22.09
C VAL A 105 -11.07 -23.89 22.40
N ALA A 106 -11.46 -25.12 22.07
CA ALA A 106 -12.81 -25.65 22.36
C ALA A 106 -13.15 -25.69 23.86
N GLY A 107 -12.14 -25.69 24.75
CA GLY A 107 -12.31 -25.61 26.19
C GLY A 107 -12.20 -24.18 26.76
N MET A 108 -11.87 -23.19 25.94
CA MET A 108 -11.83 -21.79 26.36
C MET A 108 -13.24 -21.20 26.24
N GLY A 109 -13.70 -20.53 27.31
CA GLY A 109 -14.92 -19.73 27.24
C GLY A 109 -14.79 -18.60 26.21
N PRO A 110 -15.90 -17.98 25.79
CA PRO A 110 -15.83 -16.81 24.92
C PRO A 110 -14.89 -15.78 25.54
N VAL A 111 -13.95 -15.28 24.73
CA VAL A 111 -13.14 -14.13 25.12
C VAL A 111 -14.11 -13.02 25.45
N ALA A 112 -14.12 -12.58 26.71
CA ALA A 112 -14.97 -11.48 27.14
C ALA A 112 -14.75 -10.30 26.19
N ASP A 113 -15.83 -9.67 25.74
CA ASP A 113 -15.78 -8.56 24.80
C ASP A 113 -14.91 -7.46 25.42
N SER A 114 -13.65 -7.39 24.99
CA SER A 114 -12.69 -6.46 25.55
C SER A 114 -13.20 -5.07 25.22
N ARG A 115 -13.52 -4.28 26.25
CA ARG A 115 -13.83 -2.86 26.11
C ARG A 115 -12.86 -2.28 25.07
N PRO A 116 -13.34 -1.61 24.00
CA PRO A 116 -12.44 -1.12 22.97
C PRO A 116 -11.37 -0.28 23.66
N LEU A 117 -10.11 -0.65 23.44
CA LEU A 117 -8.99 0.13 23.95
C LEU A 117 -9.18 1.55 23.42
N VAL A 118 -9.32 2.51 24.34
CA VAL A 118 -9.40 3.92 23.96
C VAL A 118 -8.01 4.29 23.46
N SER A 119 -7.87 4.41 22.15
CA SER A 119 -6.61 4.87 21.55
C SER A 119 -6.29 6.26 22.08
N MET A 120 -5.03 6.49 22.44
CA MET A 120 -4.54 7.83 22.76
C MET A 120 -4.61 8.81 21.57
N ALA A 121 -4.82 8.28 20.37
CA ALA A 121 -5.00 9.07 19.15
C ALA A 121 -6.49 9.25 18.77
N GLY A 122 -7.42 8.65 19.51
CA GLY A 122 -8.85 8.79 19.27
C GLY A 122 -9.31 10.24 19.42
N GLY A 123 -9.81 10.84 18.34
CA GLY A 123 -10.38 12.19 18.35
C GLY A 123 -9.38 13.34 18.14
N LEU A 124 -8.11 13.06 17.82
CA LEU A 124 -7.15 14.11 17.44
C LEU A 124 -7.46 14.65 16.03
N THR A 125 -7.21 15.93 15.83
CA THR A 125 -7.18 16.53 14.48
C THR A 125 -5.97 16.01 13.70
N ASN A 126 -5.95 16.18 12.38
CA ASN A 126 -4.80 15.81 11.54
C ASN A 126 -3.50 16.45 12.05
N LEU A 127 -3.55 17.73 12.44
CA LEU A 127 -2.41 18.42 13.04
C LEU A 127 -2.00 17.79 14.38
N GLY A 128 -2.97 17.43 15.23
CA GLY A 128 -2.71 16.72 16.49
C GLY A 128 -2.05 15.35 16.29
N LEU A 129 -2.46 14.61 15.25
CA LEU A 129 -1.82 13.34 14.88
C LEU A 129 -0.36 13.53 14.44
N ILE A 130 -0.08 14.55 13.63
CA ILE A 130 1.27 14.88 13.17
C ILE A 130 2.18 15.22 14.36
N GLU A 131 1.69 16.06 15.28
CA GLU A 131 2.44 16.44 16.48
C GLU A 131 2.66 15.26 17.42
N GLN A 132 1.63 14.44 17.63
CA GLN A 132 1.72 13.25 18.47
C GLN A 132 2.72 12.25 17.90
N PHE A 133 2.67 11.99 16.59
CA PHE A 133 3.64 11.16 15.88
C PHE A 133 5.06 11.68 16.09
N GLY A 134 5.29 12.97 15.85
CA GLY A 134 6.61 13.59 16.03
C GLY A 134 7.14 13.44 17.46
N LYS A 135 6.30 13.71 18.47
CA LYS A 135 6.65 13.52 19.89
C LYS A 135 7.05 12.09 20.20
N ARG A 136 6.27 11.11 19.71
CA ARG A 136 6.53 9.68 19.96
C ARG A 136 7.77 9.18 19.22
N ALA A 137 7.96 9.59 17.97
CA ALA A 137 9.14 9.23 17.19
C ALA A 137 10.43 9.77 17.83
N ILE A 138 10.42 11.04 18.29
CA ILE A 138 11.55 11.64 19.02
C ILE A 138 11.80 10.92 20.35
N ALA A 139 10.74 10.61 21.10
CA ALA A 139 10.88 9.86 22.36
C ALA A 139 11.46 8.44 22.14
N ALA A 140 11.24 7.85 20.97
CA ALA A 140 11.83 6.58 20.56
C ALA A 140 13.26 6.70 20.00
N GLY A 141 13.85 7.90 19.97
CA GLY A 141 15.22 8.12 19.49
C GLY A 141 15.35 8.39 17.99
N ALA A 142 14.24 8.62 17.28
CA ALA A 142 14.29 9.08 15.90
C ALA A 142 14.42 10.62 15.83
N SER A 143 15.05 11.12 14.77
CA SER A 143 14.98 12.55 14.42
C SER A 143 13.83 12.79 13.44
N VAL A 144 13.14 13.92 13.56
CA VAL A 144 11.99 14.25 12.71
C VAL A 144 12.17 15.65 12.13
N GLU A 145 12.03 15.76 10.82
CA GLU A 145 12.05 17.03 10.08
C GLU A 145 10.78 17.14 9.22
N ARG A 146 10.19 18.34 9.13
CA ARG A 146 9.02 18.61 8.28
C ARG A 146 9.42 19.48 7.09
N VAL A 147 8.99 19.09 5.90
CA VAL A 147 9.18 19.84 4.67
C VAL A 147 7.84 20.07 3.96
N ALA A 148 7.66 21.25 3.37
CA ALA A 148 6.41 21.62 2.71
C ALA A 148 6.09 20.71 1.52
N ASP A 149 7.10 20.37 0.70
CA ASP A 149 6.91 19.65 -0.55
C ASP A 149 7.97 18.57 -0.79
N THR A 150 7.63 17.60 -1.64
CA THR A 150 8.56 16.55 -2.11
C THR A 150 9.81 17.14 -2.76
N ALA A 151 9.71 18.32 -3.37
CA ALA A 151 10.83 18.99 -4.01
C ALA A 151 11.88 19.54 -3.02
N ARG A 152 11.55 19.63 -1.72
CA ARG A 152 12.47 19.99 -0.65
C ARG A 152 13.18 18.78 -0.03
N VAL A 153 12.69 17.56 -0.26
CA VAL A 153 13.27 16.33 0.29
C VAL A 153 14.76 16.18 -0.03
N PRO A 154 15.25 16.39 -1.28
CA PRO A 154 16.68 16.28 -1.56
C PRO A 154 17.53 17.29 -0.78
N HIS A 155 16.98 18.47 -0.46
CA HIS A 155 17.67 19.47 0.35
C HIS A 155 17.78 19.00 1.80
N ALA A 156 16.67 18.58 2.42
CA ALA A 156 16.66 18.05 3.78
C ALA A 156 17.63 16.87 3.94
N VAL A 157 17.62 15.91 2.99
CA VAL A 157 18.58 14.79 2.99
C VAL A 157 20.02 15.28 2.94
N ALA A 158 20.37 16.17 2.01
CA ALA A 158 21.73 16.68 1.88
C ALA A 158 22.20 17.45 3.12
N ASP A 159 21.31 18.26 3.70
CA ASP A 159 21.63 19.09 4.86
C ASP A 159 21.80 18.21 6.12
N HIS A 160 20.97 17.17 6.28
CA HIS A 160 21.10 16.19 7.35
C HIS A 160 22.40 15.37 7.24
N LEU A 161 22.74 14.89 6.04
CA LEU A 161 23.99 14.16 5.80
C LEU A 161 25.22 15.03 6.09
N LYS A 162 25.17 16.31 5.70
CA LYS A 162 26.23 17.27 5.99
C LYS A 162 26.38 17.50 7.50
N ALA A 163 25.26 17.62 8.23
CA ALA A 163 25.29 17.81 9.68
C ALA A 163 25.92 16.62 10.41
N LEU A 164 25.72 15.40 9.91
CA LEU A 164 26.32 14.18 10.46
C LEU A 164 27.74 13.88 9.95
N GLY A 165 28.28 14.68 9.03
CA GLY A 165 29.56 14.40 8.38
C GLY A 165 29.57 13.13 7.54
N MET A 166 28.39 12.68 7.07
CA MET A 166 28.20 11.43 6.34
C MET A 166 28.47 11.60 4.83
N PRO A 167 28.84 10.52 4.12
CA PRO A 167 29.04 10.58 2.67
C PRO A 167 27.72 10.91 1.95
N ALA A 168 27.81 11.71 0.89
CA ALA A 168 26.68 12.08 0.04
C ALA A 168 26.22 10.94 -0.91
N THR A 169 26.55 9.69 -0.59
CA THR A 169 26.18 8.49 -1.33
C THR A 169 24.97 7.84 -0.67
N VAL A 170 23.85 7.77 -1.39
CA VAL A 170 22.56 7.36 -0.81
C VAL A 170 21.96 6.23 -1.64
N ARG A 171 21.57 5.16 -0.96
CA ARG A 171 20.80 4.06 -1.55
C ARG A 171 19.32 4.34 -1.35
N VAL A 172 18.56 4.41 -2.43
CA VAL A 172 17.12 4.72 -2.40
C VAL A 172 16.32 3.47 -2.76
N ALA A 173 15.23 3.22 -2.03
CA ALA A 173 14.31 2.14 -2.33
C ALA A 173 13.73 2.28 -3.75
N GLY A 174 13.35 1.16 -4.35
CA GLY A 174 12.98 1.09 -5.77
C GLY A 174 11.66 1.76 -6.15
N SER A 175 10.95 2.37 -5.21
CA SER A 175 9.56 2.77 -5.39
C SER A 175 9.38 3.86 -6.46
N PRO A 176 8.33 3.78 -7.30
CA PRO A 176 8.07 4.80 -8.31
C PRO A 176 7.95 6.21 -7.73
N TRP A 177 7.38 6.33 -6.53
CA TRP A 177 7.22 7.61 -5.83
C TRP A 177 8.56 8.23 -5.44
N LEU A 178 9.51 7.44 -4.91
CA LEU A 178 10.84 7.94 -4.58
C LEU A 178 11.66 8.31 -5.81
N ARG A 179 11.44 7.60 -6.93
CA ARG A 179 12.08 7.92 -8.22
C ARG A 179 11.56 9.23 -8.83
N ALA A 180 10.33 9.62 -8.53
CA ALA A 180 9.71 10.85 -9.02
C ALA A 180 10.16 12.11 -8.26
N ILE A 181 10.86 11.97 -7.13
CA ILE A 181 11.42 13.10 -6.38
C ILE A 181 12.52 13.76 -7.24
N PRO A 182 12.57 15.12 -7.32
CA PRO A 182 13.54 15.85 -8.15
C PRO A 182 14.93 15.90 -7.49
N TRP A 183 15.58 14.74 -7.42
CA TRP A 183 16.90 14.56 -6.83
C TRP A 183 18.02 15.36 -7.54
N ASP A 184 17.81 15.69 -8.81
CA ASP A 184 18.68 16.52 -9.65
C ASP A 184 18.93 17.92 -9.08
N ARG A 185 18.03 18.42 -8.21
CA ARG A 185 18.21 19.70 -7.49
C ARG A 185 19.43 19.71 -6.56
N ARG A 186 19.97 18.53 -6.21
CA ARG A 186 21.20 18.37 -5.44
C ARG A 186 22.16 17.44 -6.18
N PRO A 187 22.88 17.92 -7.20
CA PRO A 187 23.76 17.08 -8.03
C PRO A 187 24.97 16.51 -7.29
N ARG A 188 25.24 16.98 -6.06
CA ARG A 188 26.27 16.43 -5.17
C ARG A 188 25.85 15.13 -4.47
N LEU A 189 24.56 14.78 -4.52
CA LEU A 189 24.07 13.50 -4.01
C LEU A 189 24.29 12.42 -5.07
N THR A 190 25.11 11.43 -4.75
CA THR A 190 25.27 10.24 -5.57
C THR A 190 24.20 9.24 -5.19
N LEU A 191 23.22 9.05 -6.07
CA LEU A 191 22.11 8.14 -5.81
C LEU A 191 22.32 6.78 -6.46
N SER A 192 21.86 5.74 -5.79
CA SER A 192 21.69 4.45 -6.41
C SER A 192 20.36 3.83 -5.96
N PHE A 193 19.59 3.30 -6.90
CA PHE A 193 18.28 2.73 -6.60
C PHE A 193 18.37 1.21 -6.44
N GLY A 194 17.58 0.64 -5.54
CA GLY A 194 17.37 -0.80 -5.42
C GLY A 194 17.72 -1.37 -4.04
N VAL A 195 18.12 -2.64 -4.03
CA VAL A 195 18.37 -3.41 -2.80
C VAL A 195 19.55 -2.84 -2.02
N ALA A 196 19.41 -2.78 -0.70
CA ALA A 196 20.49 -2.45 0.22
C ALA A 196 21.65 -3.45 0.08
N ARG A 197 22.88 -2.92 0.08
CA ARG A 197 24.11 -3.71 -0.01
C ARG A 197 24.95 -3.52 1.25
N THR A 198 25.73 -4.54 1.57
CA THR A 198 26.77 -4.44 2.60
C THR A 198 27.72 -3.29 2.25
N GLY A 199 27.84 -2.31 3.16
CA GLY A 199 28.66 -1.11 2.96
C GLY A 199 27.88 0.15 2.60
N ASP A 200 26.59 0.06 2.24
CA ASP A 200 25.74 1.25 2.08
C ASP A 200 25.59 1.95 3.44
N GLN A 201 26.07 3.19 3.54
CA GLN A 201 26.04 3.97 4.79
C GLN A 201 24.68 4.64 5.05
N VAL A 202 23.93 4.92 3.98
CA VAL A 202 22.68 5.67 4.02
C VAL A 202 21.61 4.98 3.18
N GLY A 203 20.51 4.61 3.81
CA GLY A 203 19.32 4.07 3.15
C GLY A 203 18.16 5.06 3.17
N VAL A 204 17.49 5.27 2.03
CA VAL A 204 16.26 6.06 1.93
C VAL A 204 15.09 5.15 1.56
N SER A 205 14.06 5.15 2.38
CA SER A 205 12.83 4.39 2.18
C SER A 205 11.59 5.28 2.29
N ALA A 206 10.47 4.79 1.77
CA ALA A 206 9.16 5.43 1.94
C ALA A 206 8.30 4.62 2.90
N ALA A 207 7.64 5.29 3.84
CA ALA A 207 6.65 4.65 4.70
C ALA A 207 5.25 4.75 4.07
N LEU A 208 4.48 3.67 4.23
CA LEU A 208 3.08 3.62 3.80
C LEU A 208 2.17 4.30 4.82
N ALA A 209 2.48 4.19 6.11
CA ALA A 209 1.77 4.88 7.18
C ALA A 209 2.69 5.21 8.35
N GLY A 210 2.34 6.24 9.11
CA GLY A 210 2.92 6.53 10.42
C GLY A 210 1.85 6.45 11.49
N VAL A 211 2.06 5.64 12.52
CA VAL A 211 1.13 5.46 13.64
C VAL A 211 1.45 6.49 14.70
N ALA A 212 0.57 7.47 14.88
CA ALA A 212 0.76 8.57 15.81
C ALA A 212 0.80 8.11 17.27
N GLU A 213 -0.01 7.11 17.62
CA GLU A 213 -0.11 6.61 19.00
C GLU A 213 1.24 6.10 19.55
N THR A 214 2.01 5.39 18.72
CA THR A 214 3.27 4.75 19.10
C THR A 214 4.52 5.38 18.49
N GLY A 215 4.37 6.27 17.50
CA GLY A 215 5.50 6.80 16.73
C GLY A 215 6.12 5.76 15.79
N THR A 216 5.32 4.79 15.32
CA THR A 216 5.79 3.67 14.51
C THR A 216 5.58 3.92 13.02
N LEU A 217 6.58 3.61 12.21
CA LEU A 217 6.50 3.63 10.75
C LEU A 217 6.13 2.26 10.22
N VAL A 218 5.22 2.25 9.24
CA VAL A 218 4.74 1.05 8.56
C VAL A 218 5.34 1.01 7.17
N ILE A 219 6.27 0.08 6.94
CA ILE A 219 7.01 -0.03 5.69
C ILE A 219 6.71 -1.38 5.06
N PRO A 220 5.96 -1.43 3.94
CA PRO A 220 5.67 -2.69 3.27
C PRO A 220 6.96 -3.28 2.71
N SER A 221 7.21 -4.56 3.02
CA SER A 221 8.27 -5.33 2.38
C SER A 221 7.76 -5.82 1.04
N GLY A 222 7.70 -4.93 0.05
CA GLY A 222 7.34 -5.23 -1.34
C GLY A 222 8.55 -5.35 -2.26
N SER A 223 8.30 -5.49 -3.57
CA SER A 223 9.32 -5.52 -4.63
C SER A 223 10.20 -4.27 -4.70
N ASP A 224 9.82 -3.20 -3.99
CA ASP A 224 10.56 -1.95 -3.88
C ASP A 224 11.68 -1.99 -2.82
N GLN A 225 11.81 -3.12 -2.10
CA GLN A 225 12.98 -3.47 -1.27
C GLN A 225 13.28 -2.51 -0.11
N ALA A 226 12.25 -1.79 0.36
CA ALA A 226 12.36 -0.77 1.40
C ALA A 226 12.78 -1.31 2.78
N ALA A 227 12.45 -2.58 3.09
CA ALA A 227 12.75 -3.16 4.40
C ALA A 227 14.24 -3.50 4.61
N GLY A 228 14.97 -3.87 3.55
CA GLY A 228 16.42 -4.10 3.68
C GLY A 228 17.20 -2.82 3.99
N LEU A 229 16.70 -1.68 3.50
CA LEU A 229 17.24 -0.35 3.77
C LEU A 229 16.96 0.16 5.18
N LEU A 230 16.05 -0.49 5.90
CA LEU A 230 15.78 -0.25 7.33
C LEU A 230 16.64 -1.15 8.24
N LEU A 231 17.47 -2.04 7.71
CA LEU A 231 18.21 -2.99 8.55
C LEU A 231 19.72 -2.94 8.31
N LEU A 232 20.15 -2.68 7.07
CA LEU A 232 21.58 -2.72 6.73
C LEU A 232 22.31 -1.39 6.95
N PRO A 233 21.79 -0.24 6.46
CA PRO A 233 22.49 1.02 6.62
C PRO A 233 22.42 1.52 8.06
N PRO A 234 23.52 2.06 8.61
CA PRO A 234 23.53 2.66 9.93
C PRO A 234 22.65 3.91 10.01
N LEU A 235 22.59 4.70 8.93
CA LEU A 235 21.69 5.84 8.81
C LEU A 235 20.52 5.50 7.89
N GLN A 236 19.32 5.66 8.42
CA GLN A 236 18.07 5.33 7.75
C GLN A 236 17.22 6.58 7.67
N ILE A 237 16.91 7.00 6.45
CA ILE A 237 16.06 8.14 6.17
C ILE A 237 14.72 7.59 5.66
N VAL A 238 13.64 7.87 6.37
CA VAL A 238 12.30 7.45 5.96
C VAL A 238 11.47 8.68 5.61
N ILE A 239 10.95 8.68 4.39
CA ILE A 239 10.09 9.75 3.91
C ILE A 239 8.63 9.32 4.11
N LEU A 240 7.85 10.18 4.77
CA LEU A 240 6.46 9.93 5.13
C LEU A 240 5.59 11.14 4.78
N PRO A 241 4.63 11.01 3.84
CA PRO A 241 3.64 12.07 3.62
C PRO A 241 2.79 12.33 4.87
N LEU A 242 2.47 13.58 5.18
CA LEU A 242 1.68 13.94 6.36
C LEU A 242 0.30 13.27 6.37
N HIS A 243 -0.36 13.17 5.22
CA HIS A 243 -1.67 12.52 5.07
C HIS A 243 -1.62 10.99 5.22
N HIS A 244 -0.44 10.40 5.37
CA HIS A 244 -0.26 8.99 5.71
C HIS A 244 -0.11 8.75 7.22
N ILE A 245 -0.13 9.81 8.03
CA ILE A 245 -0.14 9.67 9.48
C ILE A 245 -1.56 9.35 9.95
N VAL A 246 -1.68 8.27 10.69
CA VAL A 246 -2.94 7.75 11.22
C VAL A 246 -2.85 7.62 12.73
N GLY A 247 -4.00 7.52 13.40
CA GLY A 247 -4.05 7.41 14.85
C GLY A 247 -3.47 6.09 15.33
N THR A 248 -4.09 4.99 14.88
CA THR A 248 -3.83 3.64 15.40
C THR A 248 -3.12 2.75 14.38
N LEU A 249 -2.59 1.62 14.87
CA LEU A 249 -2.07 0.57 14.01
C LEU A 249 -3.17 -0.08 13.14
N ASP A 250 -4.39 -0.20 13.67
CA ASP A 250 -5.53 -0.76 12.95
C ASP A 250 -5.96 0.15 11.78
N ASP A 251 -5.90 1.48 11.96
CA ASP A 251 -6.11 2.45 10.88
C ASP A 251 -5.05 2.30 9.80
N ALA A 252 -3.80 2.05 10.18
CA ALA A 252 -2.73 1.81 9.22
C ALA A 252 -2.99 0.54 8.40
N TRP A 253 -3.52 -0.51 9.03
CA TRP A 253 -3.81 -1.79 8.37
C TRP A 253 -5.00 -1.65 7.41
N HIS A 254 -6.06 -0.97 7.84
CA HIS A 254 -7.20 -0.65 6.98
C HIS A 254 -6.78 0.22 5.79
N GLY A 255 -6.04 1.30 6.03
CA GLY A 255 -5.54 2.18 4.97
C GLY A 255 -4.64 1.44 3.98
N MET A 256 -3.79 0.53 4.47
CA MET A 256 -2.98 -0.34 3.61
C MET A 256 -3.84 -1.27 2.75
N ALA A 257 -4.85 -1.91 3.33
CA ALA A 257 -5.78 -2.79 2.60
C ALA A 257 -6.42 -2.05 1.42
N ILE A 258 -6.98 -0.87 1.70
CA ILE A 258 -7.68 -0.03 0.73
C ILE A 258 -6.72 0.39 -0.40
N ARG A 259 -5.52 0.88 -0.06
CA ARG A 259 -4.52 1.32 -1.05
C ARG A 259 -4.01 0.19 -1.93
N GLN A 260 -3.80 -1.00 -1.35
CA GLN A 260 -3.35 -2.17 -2.11
C GLN A 260 -4.45 -2.64 -3.06
N GLN A 261 -5.69 -2.72 -2.58
CA GLN A 261 -6.84 -3.09 -3.40
C GLN A 261 -7.08 -2.10 -4.55
N ALA A 262 -6.92 -0.79 -4.31
CA ALA A 262 -7.01 0.24 -5.34
C ALA A 262 -5.92 0.10 -6.43
N ARG A 263 -4.78 -0.52 -6.10
CA ARG A 263 -3.71 -0.85 -7.06
C ARG A 263 -3.90 -2.22 -7.72
N GLY A 264 -4.99 -2.93 -7.42
CA GLY A 264 -5.19 -4.32 -7.86
C GLY A 264 -4.20 -5.31 -7.23
N LEU A 265 -3.59 -4.94 -6.11
CA LEU A 265 -2.63 -5.75 -5.39
C LEU A 265 -3.27 -6.37 -4.14
N GLY A 266 -2.82 -7.58 -3.79
CA GLY A 266 -3.17 -8.17 -2.50
C GLY A 266 -2.44 -7.49 -1.32
N MET A 267 -2.79 -7.91 -0.10
CA MET A 267 -2.00 -7.54 1.07
C MET A 267 -0.53 -7.95 0.88
N PRO A 268 0.44 -7.08 1.25
CA PRO A 268 1.83 -7.43 1.15
C PRO A 268 2.13 -8.62 2.07
N SER A 269 2.89 -9.59 1.57
CA SER A 269 3.25 -10.79 2.32
C SER A 269 4.03 -10.49 3.60
N ARG A 270 4.66 -9.31 3.67
CA ARG A 270 5.48 -8.85 4.79
C ARG A 270 5.37 -7.33 4.96
N VAL A 271 5.38 -6.89 6.20
CA VAL A 271 5.45 -5.47 6.60
C VAL A 271 6.51 -5.36 7.69
N CYS A 272 7.30 -4.28 7.63
CA CYS A 272 8.26 -3.94 8.67
C CYS A 272 7.71 -2.76 9.47
N LEU A 273 7.74 -2.89 10.79
CA LEU A 273 7.36 -1.85 11.74
C LEU A 273 8.64 -1.28 12.34
N ALA A 274 8.85 0.02 12.16
CA ALA A 274 10.02 0.72 12.70
C ALA A 274 9.58 1.71 13.78
N THR A 275 10.00 1.49 15.02
CA THR A 275 9.75 2.42 16.12
C THR A 275 11.11 2.85 16.65
N GLY A 276 11.46 4.11 16.44
CA GLY A 276 12.77 4.60 16.84
C GLY A 276 13.91 4.03 16.00
N ALA A 277 15.11 4.52 16.28
CA ALA A 277 16.34 3.96 15.75
C ALA A 277 16.80 2.89 16.75
N GLY A 278 16.93 1.63 16.33
CA GLY A 278 17.49 0.58 17.18
C GLY A 278 18.97 0.84 17.47
N ASP A 279 19.86 0.08 16.83
CA ASP A 279 21.31 0.28 16.94
C ASP A 279 21.85 1.37 15.96
N GLY A 280 20.99 1.85 15.06
CA GLY A 280 21.31 2.84 14.04
C GLY A 280 20.77 4.24 14.35
N GLN A 281 20.74 5.11 13.33
CA GLN A 281 20.05 6.39 13.37
C GLN A 281 18.87 6.37 12.39
N LEU A 282 17.71 6.78 12.88
CA LEU A 282 16.49 6.93 12.08
C LEU A 282 16.16 8.41 11.96
N HIS A 283 16.05 8.89 10.74
CA HIS A 283 15.64 10.24 10.40
C HIS A 283 14.36 10.19 9.57
N VAL A 284 13.30 10.82 10.07
CA VAL A 284 11.99 10.82 9.44
C VAL A 284 11.74 12.19 8.82
N ILE A 285 11.54 12.22 7.50
CA ILE A 285 11.18 13.42 6.76
C ILE A 285 9.68 13.37 6.48
N LEU A 286 8.94 14.25 7.15
CA LEU A 286 7.52 14.43 6.97
C LEU A 286 7.25 15.41 5.83
N VAL A 287 6.48 14.99 4.82
CA VAL A 287 6.27 15.77 3.59
C VAL A 287 4.82 16.24 3.46
N GLY A 288 4.63 17.53 3.23
CA GLY A 288 3.34 18.13 2.93
C GLY A 288 3.01 19.31 3.85
N GLU A 289 1.87 19.94 3.59
CA GLU A 289 1.25 20.89 4.51
C GLU A 289 0.18 20.20 5.36
N PRO A 290 0.05 20.57 6.66
CA PRO A 290 -0.88 19.93 7.58
C PRO A 290 -2.36 20.12 7.23
N ASP A 291 -2.67 21.10 6.38
CA ASP A 291 -4.04 21.53 6.04
C ASP A 291 -4.43 21.28 4.58
N ALA A 292 -3.57 20.60 3.81
CA ALA A 292 -3.94 20.12 2.50
C ALA A 292 -4.90 18.93 2.67
N ALA A 293 -6.19 19.24 2.84
CA ALA A 293 -7.26 18.27 2.72
C ALA A 293 -7.04 17.45 1.43
N LEU A 294 -7.05 16.12 1.56
CA LEU A 294 -6.98 15.22 0.43
C LEU A 294 -8.09 15.59 -0.58
N PRO A 295 -7.81 15.71 -1.88
CA PRO A 295 -8.85 15.77 -2.91
C PRO A 295 -9.61 14.44 -3.02
#